data_AF-A0A3S0F148-F1
#
_entry.id   AF-A0A3S0F148-F1
#
_cell.length_a   1.000
_cell.length_b   1.000
_cell.length_c   1.000
_cell.angle_alpha   90.00
_cell.angle_beta   90.00
_cell.angle_gamma   90.00
#
_symmetry.space_group_name_H-M   'P 1'
#
loop_
_entity.id
_entity.type
_entity.pdbx_description
1 polymer ?
#
loop_
_entity_poly.entity_id
_entity_poly.type
_entity_poly.pdbx_seq_one_letter_code
_entity_poly.pdbx_strand_id
1 'polypeptide(L)'
;MKAVLLALSLALAAMASAQTQPRQTPLYRCGPDGRDLRDSPCPSGPSASGSISYDQPSAADSRAARERHLAEAKQAHALAAARRASEAEARHQRGQAVGLQTLPPPAQPASSPQAVHLKPPKLAKPRKPQAAASGAR
;
A
#
# COMPACT_ATOMS: atom_id res chain seq x y z
N MET A 1 38.19 -30.44 13.74
CA MET A 1 37.54 -29.38 12.93
C MET A 1 36.26 -29.84 12.21
N LYS A 2 36.20 -31.05 11.63
CA LYS A 2 34.99 -31.57 10.94
C LYS A 2 33.74 -31.70 11.84
N ALA A 3 33.90 -32.10 13.11
CA ALA A 3 32.76 -32.21 14.04
C ALA A 3 32.12 -30.86 14.40
N VAL A 4 32.91 -29.78 14.43
CA VAL A 4 32.42 -28.42 14.72
C VAL A 4 31.59 -27.89 13.55
N LEU A 5 32.01 -28.16 12.32
CA LEU A 5 31.25 -27.78 11.12
C LEU A 5 29.90 -28.49 11.05
N LEU A 6 29.84 -29.77 11.43
CA LEU A 6 28.61 -30.57 11.44
C LEU A 6 27.62 -30.07 12.52
N ALA A 7 28.12 -29.74 13.70
CA ALA A 7 27.31 -29.14 14.77
C ALA A 7 26.78 -27.75 14.39
N LEU A 8 27.58 -26.93 13.70
CA LEU A 8 27.16 -25.61 13.24
C LEU A 8 26.05 -25.70 12.18
N SER A 9 26.16 -26.64 11.22
CA SER A 9 25.12 -26.86 10.21
C SER A 9 23.78 -27.32 10.80
N LEU A 10 23.81 -28.11 11.88
CA LEU A 10 22.60 -28.59 12.54
C LEU A 10 21.90 -27.49 13.35
N ALA A 11 22.68 -26.58 13.95
CA ALA A 11 22.15 -25.42 14.68
C ALA A 11 21.48 -24.39 13.75
N LEU A 12 22.01 -24.17 12.54
CA LEU A 12 21.39 -23.28 11.57
C LEU A 12 20.08 -23.85 10.98
N ALA A 13 19.97 -25.17 10.83
CA ALA A 13 18.75 -25.81 10.33
C ALA A 13 17.56 -25.70 11.31
N ALA A 14 17.83 -25.57 12.61
CA ALA A 14 16.79 -25.48 13.64
C ALA A 14 16.09 -24.11 13.71
N MET A 15 16.67 -23.04 13.13
CA MET A 15 16.10 -21.69 13.21
C MET A 15 15.10 -21.35 12.10
N ALA A 16 14.86 -22.25 11.14
CA ALA A 16 14.03 -22.00 9.97
C ALA A 16 12.64 -22.68 10.03
N SER A 17 12.10 -22.97 11.22
CA SER A 17 10.69 -23.34 11.34
C SER A 17 9.82 -22.09 11.16
N ALA A 18 9.37 -21.84 9.93
CA ALA A 18 8.31 -20.88 9.67
C ALA A 18 7.07 -21.30 10.48
N GLN A 19 6.67 -20.50 11.48
CA GLN A 19 5.54 -20.80 12.36
C GLN A 19 4.24 -20.44 11.63
N THR A 20 3.84 -21.25 10.67
CA THR A 20 2.49 -21.18 10.10
C THR A 20 1.51 -21.89 11.03
N GLN A 21 0.33 -21.30 11.20
CA GLN A 21 -0.78 -21.92 11.90
C GLN A 21 -1.80 -22.38 10.85
N PRO A 22 -2.12 -23.68 10.78
CA PRO A 22 -3.18 -24.16 9.90
C PRO A 22 -4.52 -23.61 10.39
N ARG A 23 -5.22 -22.88 9.52
CA ARG A 23 -6.55 -22.33 9.74
C ARG A 23 -7.51 -22.99 8.77
N GLN A 24 -8.71 -23.25 9.24
CA GLN A 24 -9.80 -23.75 8.40
C GLN A 24 -10.91 -22.72 8.37
N THR A 25 -11.41 -22.42 7.17
CA THR A 25 -12.62 -21.60 6.99
C THR A 25 -13.70 -22.42 6.31
N PRO A 26 -14.97 -22.28 6.76
CA PRO A 26 -16.09 -22.90 6.08
C PRO A 26 -16.33 -22.20 4.75
N LEU A 27 -16.61 -23.00 3.73
CA LEU A 27 -16.97 -22.54 2.39
C LEU A 27 -18.29 -23.22 2.00
N TYR A 28 -19.27 -22.41 1.63
CA TYR A 28 -20.60 -22.86 1.28
C TYR A 28 -20.75 -22.92 -0.23
N ARG A 29 -21.22 -24.06 -0.74
CA ARG A 29 -21.58 -24.22 -2.15
C ARG A 29 -23.07 -23.95 -2.33
N CYS A 30 -23.40 -22.87 -3.03
CA CYS A 30 -24.75 -22.43 -3.33
C CYS A 30 -25.11 -22.70 -4.79
N GLY A 31 -26.42 -22.72 -5.07
CA GLY A 31 -26.98 -22.95 -6.40
C GLY A 31 -27.25 -24.43 -6.70
N PRO A 32 -27.96 -24.72 -7.81
CA PRO A 32 -28.41 -26.08 -8.14
C PRO A 32 -27.26 -27.07 -8.34
N ASP A 33 -26.09 -26.58 -8.79
CA ASP A 33 -24.90 -27.40 -9.05
C ASP A 33 -23.76 -27.16 -8.05
N GLY A 34 -23.98 -26.34 -7.01
CA GLY A 34 -22.93 -25.99 -6.05
C GLY A 34 -21.72 -25.29 -6.65
N ARG A 35 -21.91 -24.55 -7.75
CA ARG A 35 -20.86 -23.81 -8.48
C ARG A 35 -20.52 -22.47 -7.82
N ASP A 36 -21.45 -21.89 -7.07
CA ASP A 36 -21.21 -20.63 -6.36
C ASP A 36 -20.58 -20.91 -5.00
N LEU A 37 -19.32 -20.51 -4.84
CA LEU A 37 -18.60 -20.62 -3.57
C LEU A 37 -18.81 -19.33 -2.78
N ARG A 38 -19.26 -19.45 -1.53
CA ARG A 38 -19.50 -18.31 -0.64
C ARG A 38 -18.91 -18.55 0.74
N ASP A 39 -18.48 -17.46 1.37
CA ASP A 39 -18.04 -17.45 2.77
C ASP A 39 -19.21 -17.32 3.76
N SER A 40 -20.44 -17.13 3.26
CA SER A 40 -21.66 -17.01 4.05
C SER A 40 -22.69 -18.11 3.69
N PRO A 41 -23.56 -18.50 4.63
CA PRO A 41 -24.59 -19.51 4.38
C PRO A 41 -25.50 -19.14 3.20
N CYS A 42 -25.94 -20.15 2.43
CA CYS A 42 -26.81 -19.92 1.27
C CYS A 42 -28.20 -19.43 1.72
N PRO A 43 -28.76 -18.38 1.09
CA PRO A 43 -30.04 -17.79 1.50
C PRO A 43 -31.26 -18.67 1.17
N SER A 44 -31.13 -19.63 0.24
CA SER A 44 -32.25 -20.33 -0.39
C SER A 44 -32.31 -21.84 -0.14
N GLY A 45 -31.71 -22.35 0.95
CA GLY A 45 -31.81 -23.77 1.33
C GLY A 45 -30.48 -24.52 1.30
N PRO A 46 -30.51 -25.88 1.31
CA PRO A 46 -29.41 -26.71 1.79
C PRO A 46 -28.14 -26.46 1.00
N SER A 47 -27.06 -26.23 1.75
CA SER A 47 -25.72 -25.96 1.22
C SER A 47 -24.81 -27.13 1.54
N ALA A 48 -24.01 -27.56 0.57
CA ALA A 48 -22.89 -28.44 0.86
C ALA A 48 -21.77 -27.57 1.44
N SER A 49 -21.38 -27.84 2.69
CA SER A 49 -20.24 -27.17 3.33
C SER A 49 -18.96 -27.96 3.09
N GLY A 50 -17.92 -27.26 2.64
CA GLY A 50 -16.55 -27.74 2.64
C GLY A 50 -15.69 -26.88 3.57
N SER A 51 -14.56 -27.41 4.05
CA SER A 51 -13.55 -26.60 4.72
C SER A 51 -12.34 -26.44 3.80
N ILE A 52 -11.83 -25.21 3.70
CA ILE A 52 -10.52 -24.96 3.09
C ILE A 52 -9.51 -24.79 4.21
N SER A 53 -8.46 -25.61 4.19
CA SER A 53 -7.31 -25.44 5.07
C SER A 53 -6.28 -24.54 4.39
N TYR A 54 -5.83 -23.52 5.09
CA TYR A 54 -4.75 -22.65 4.64
C TYR A 54 -3.83 -22.29 5.80
N ASP A 55 -2.59 -22.00 5.47
CA ASP A 55 -1.58 -21.59 6.44
C ASP A 55 -1.61 -20.09 6.65
N GLN A 56 -1.81 -19.68 7.90
CA GLN A 56 -1.75 -18.28 8.30
C GLN A 56 -0.44 -18.01 9.04
N PRO A 57 0.26 -16.88 8.78
CA PRO A 57 1.40 -16.47 9.59
C PRO A 57 0.99 -16.32 11.05
N SER A 58 1.83 -16.75 11.98
CA SER A 58 1.56 -16.55 13.41
C SER A 58 1.39 -15.06 13.73
N ALA A 59 0.67 -14.77 14.83
CA ALA A 59 0.52 -13.39 15.29
C ALA A 59 1.87 -12.73 15.65
N ALA A 60 2.84 -13.52 16.11
CA ALA A 60 4.20 -13.07 16.39
C ALA A 60 4.94 -12.70 15.10
N ASP A 61 4.90 -13.55 14.08
CA ASP A 61 5.53 -13.27 12.79
C ASP A 61 4.90 -12.06 12.11
N SER A 62 3.58 -11.94 12.19
CA SER A 62 2.85 -10.78 11.67
C SER A 62 3.27 -9.48 12.36
N ARG A 63 3.53 -9.49 13.67
CA ARG A 63 4.03 -8.32 14.41
C ARG A 63 5.47 -8.01 14.03
N ALA A 64 6.34 -9.02 14.04
CA ALA A 64 7.75 -8.87 13.69
C ALA A 64 7.93 -8.34 12.24
N ALA A 65 7.13 -8.81 11.30
CA ALA A 65 7.13 -8.30 9.92
C ALA A 65 6.74 -6.82 9.84
N ARG A 66 5.70 -6.41 10.58
CA ARG A 66 5.31 -4.99 10.65
C ARG A 66 6.41 -4.12 11.26
N GLU A 67 7.03 -4.58 12.34
CA GLU A 67 8.12 -3.85 13.00
C GLU A 67 9.33 -3.68 12.07
N ARG A 68 9.74 -4.74 11.36
CA ARG A 68 10.79 -4.67 10.34
C ARG A 68 10.45 -3.68 9.24
N HIS A 69 9.24 -3.76 8.68
CA HIS A 69 8.79 -2.84 7.63
C HIS A 69 8.83 -1.37 8.11
N LEU A 70 8.39 -1.08 9.34
CA LEU A 70 8.45 0.26 9.89
C LEU A 70 9.89 0.75 10.10
N ALA A 71 10.79 -0.12 10.53
CA ALA A 71 12.21 0.21 10.67
C ALA A 71 12.85 0.51 9.31
N GLU A 72 12.61 -0.34 8.31
CA GLU A 72 13.10 -0.17 6.93
C GLU A 72 12.56 1.11 6.30
N ALA A 73 11.27 1.40 6.48
CA ALA A 73 10.66 2.64 5.96
C ALA A 73 11.33 3.90 6.54
N LYS A 74 11.65 3.90 7.84
CA LYS A 74 12.37 5.00 8.49
C LYS A 74 13.78 5.17 7.91
N GLN A 75 14.51 4.07 7.74
CA GLN A 75 15.85 4.09 7.16
C GLN A 75 15.83 4.59 5.71
N ALA A 76 14.89 4.09 4.89
CA ALA A 76 14.72 4.54 3.52
C ALA A 76 14.40 6.05 3.45
N HIS A 77 13.52 6.55 4.33
CA HIS A 77 13.21 7.97 4.40
C HIS A 77 14.42 8.82 4.78
N ALA A 78 15.21 8.39 5.77
CA ALA A 78 16.44 9.08 6.17
C ALA A 78 17.45 9.16 5.03
N LEU A 79 17.66 8.07 4.30
CA LEU A 79 18.54 8.03 3.12
C LEU A 79 18.04 8.95 2.00
N ALA A 80 16.73 8.95 1.73
CA ALA A 80 16.13 9.83 0.73
C ALA A 80 16.28 11.32 1.11
N ALA A 81 16.14 11.65 2.40
CA ALA A 81 16.36 13.00 2.91
C ALA A 81 17.83 13.43 2.76
N ALA A 82 18.78 12.55 3.10
CA ALA A 82 20.20 12.80 2.94
C ALA A 82 20.59 13.04 1.48
N ARG A 83 20.06 12.25 0.54
CA ARG A 83 20.26 12.47 -0.90
C ARG A 83 19.76 13.84 -1.34
N ARG A 84 18.53 14.21 -0.96
CA ARG A 84 17.98 15.53 -1.29
C ARG A 84 18.81 16.69 -0.74
N ALA A 85 19.32 16.56 0.48
CA ALA A 85 20.22 17.56 1.08
C ALA A 85 21.53 17.68 0.28
N SER A 86 22.18 16.55 -0.02
CA SER A 86 23.42 16.54 -0.80
C SER A 86 23.25 17.11 -2.21
N GLU A 87 22.12 16.83 -2.87
CA GLU A 87 21.80 17.39 -4.18
C GLU A 87 21.58 18.91 -4.11
N ALA A 88 20.92 19.39 -3.07
CA ALA A 88 20.71 20.82 -2.87
C ALA A 88 22.05 21.54 -2.63
N GLU A 89 22.92 21.01 -1.77
CA GLU A 89 24.27 21.54 -1.54
C GLU A 89 25.11 21.55 -2.82
N ALA A 90 25.09 20.46 -3.58
CA ALA A 90 25.79 20.38 -4.86
C ALA A 90 25.26 21.42 -5.87
N ARG A 91 23.95 21.68 -5.90
CA ARG A 91 23.37 22.75 -6.74
C ARG A 91 23.83 24.13 -6.27
N HIS A 92 23.85 24.39 -4.97
CA HIS A 92 24.34 25.66 -4.44
C HIS A 92 25.82 25.89 -4.78
N GLN A 93 26.67 24.87 -4.61
CA GLN A 93 28.08 24.95 -4.97
C GLN A 93 28.28 25.17 -6.48
N ARG A 94 27.53 24.47 -7.34
CA ARG A 94 27.57 24.69 -8.80
C ARG A 94 27.11 26.10 -9.17
N GLY A 95 26.07 26.61 -8.53
CA GLY A 95 25.57 27.97 -8.75
C GLY A 95 26.56 29.06 -8.32
N GLN A 96 27.44 28.79 -7.35
CA GLN A 96 28.50 29.72 -6.96
C GLN A 96 29.80 29.54 -7.77
N ALA A 97 30.10 28.32 -8.24
CA ALA A 97 31.27 28.03 -9.06
C ALA A 97 31.10 28.49 -10.52
N VAL A 98 29.87 28.54 -11.04
CA VAL A 98 29.55 29.30 -12.26
C VAL A 98 29.47 30.76 -11.86
N GLY A 99 30.62 31.38 -11.65
CA GLY A 99 30.72 32.83 -11.53
C GLY A 99 29.98 33.46 -12.70
N LEU A 100 29.02 34.33 -12.40
CA LEU A 100 28.28 35.18 -13.33
C LEU A 100 29.27 36.12 -14.06
N GLN A 101 30.07 35.58 -14.96
CA GLN A 101 30.56 36.32 -16.12
C GLN A 101 29.43 36.32 -17.14
N THR A 102 28.49 37.25 -16.94
CA THR A 102 27.63 37.84 -17.96
C THR A 102 27.28 36.93 -19.14
N LEU A 103 26.52 35.85 -18.90
CA LEU A 103 25.79 35.28 -20.03
C LEU A 103 24.70 36.27 -20.44
N PRO A 104 24.57 36.59 -21.74
CA PRO A 104 23.47 37.42 -22.23
C PRO A 104 22.14 36.80 -21.80
N PRO A 105 21.12 37.64 -21.51
CA PRO A 105 19.84 37.16 -21.01
C PRO A 105 19.28 36.06 -21.94
N PRO A 106 18.75 34.96 -21.39
CA PRO A 106 18.19 33.89 -22.20
C PRO A 106 17.13 34.47 -23.12
N ALA A 107 17.22 34.16 -24.41
CA ALA A 107 16.22 34.54 -25.39
C ALA A 107 14.85 34.11 -24.88
N GLN A 108 13.92 35.08 -24.81
CA GLN A 108 12.56 34.84 -24.36
C GLN A 108 11.95 33.68 -25.17
N PRO A 109 11.40 32.64 -24.54
CA PRO A 109 10.71 31.60 -25.28
C PRO A 109 9.53 32.24 -26.01
N ALA A 110 9.53 32.14 -27.34
CA ALA A 110 8.36 32.47 -28.13
C ALA A 110 7.24 31.51 -27.74
N SER A 111 6.14 32.06 -27.22
CA SER A 111 4.87 31.38 -26.97
C SER A 111 4.83 30.52 -25.70
N SER A 112 4.60 31.15 -24.54
CA SER A 112 3.90 30.48 -23.45
C SER A 112 2.39 30.42 -23.80
N PRO A 113 1.70 29.30 -23.57
CA PRO A 113 0.25 29.24 -23.75
C PRO A 113 -0.40 30.16 -22.71
N GLN A 114 -1.15 31.16 -23.18
CA GLN A 114 -1.99 31.98 -22.31
C GLN A 114 -3.02 31.08 -21.64
N ALA A 115 -2.88 30.85 -20.34
CA ALA A 115 -3.92 30.19 -19.55
C ALA A 115 -5.14 31.12 -19.51
N VAL A 116 -6.10 30.87 -20.40
CA VAL A 116 -7.39 31.56 -20.37
C VAL A 116 -8.10 31.10 -19.10
N HIS A 117 -8.20 32.01 -18.14
CA HIS A 117 -8.91 31.75 -16.89
C HIS A 117 -10.42 31.72 -17.17
N LEU A 118 -10.92 30.55 -17.56
CA LEU A 118 -12.35 30.33 -17.73
C LEU A 118 -12.99 30.32 -16.34
N LYS A 119 -13.94 31.23 -16.12
CA LYS A 119 -14.74 31.29 -14.89
C LYS A 119 -15.51 29.98 -14.75
N PRO A 120 -15.47 29.31 -13.59
CA PRO A 120 -16.24 28.09 -13.39
C PRO A 120 -17.75 28.40 -13.48
N PRO A 121 -18.55 27.55 -14.13
CA PRO A 121 -19.98 27.75 -14.24
C PRO A 121 -20.63 27.70 -12.85
N LYS A 122 -21.54 28.65 -12.57
CA LYS A 122 -22.32 28.69 -11.33
C LYS A 122 -23.21 27.44 -11.27
N LEU A 123 -22.84 26.49 -10.41
CA LEU A 123 -23.68 25.35 -10.07
C LEU A 123 -24.95 25.84 -9.37
N ALA A 124 -26.11 25.40 -9.86
CA ALA A 124 -27.39 25.68 -9.25
C ALA A 124 -27.48 25.01 -7.86
N LYS A 125 -28.00 25.74 -6.87
CA LYS A 125 -28.15 25.24 -5.51
C LYS A 125 -29.06 24.00 -5.47
N PRO A 126 -28.69 22.96 -4.71
CA PRO A 126 -29.55 21.79 -4.52
C PRO A 126 -30.85 22.20 -3.81
N ARG A 127 -32.00 21.79 -4.37
CA ARG A 127 -33.31 21.96 -3.74
C ARG A 127 -33.37 21.09 -2.47
N LYS A 128 -33.80 21.69 -1.37
CA LYS A 128 -34.09 20.97 -0.12
C LYS A 128 -35.15 19.88 -0.38
N PRO A 129 -34.97 18.66 0.16
CA PRO A 129 -36.02 17.67 0.14
C PRO A 129 -37.18 18.14 1.03
N GLN A 130 -38.37 18.15 0.46
CA GLN A 130 -39.63 18.42 1.15
C GLN A 130 -39.93 17.21 2.04
N ALA A 131 -40.07 17.41 3.35
CA ALA A 131 -40.41 16.37 4.29
C ALA A 131 -41.74 15.73 3.87
N ALA A 132 -41.73 14.41 3.64
CA ALA A 132 -42.93 13.64 3.42
C ALA A 132 -43.79 13.72 4.69
N ALA A 133 -45.04 14.16 4.52
CA ALA A 133 -46.04 14.13 5.56
C ALA A 133 -46.21 12.68 6.05
N SER A 134 -45.89 12.46 7.31
CA SER A 134 -46.36 11.31 8.07
C SER A 134 -47.88 11.43 8.23
N GLY A 135 -48.59 10.93 7.22
CA GLY A 135 -50.03 10.72 7.23
C GLY A 135 -50.35 9.36 7.84
N ALA A 136 -51.17 9.39 8.88
CA ALA A 136 -51.72 8.27 9.62
C ALA A 136 -52.46 7.24 8.75
N ARG A 137 -52.29 5.95 9.07
CA ARG A 137 -53.37 5.02 9.46
C ARG A 137 -52.79 3.71 9.98
#